data_AF-A0A2M8XWT6-F1
#
_entry.id   AF-A0A2M8XWT6-F1
#
_cell.length_a   1.000
_cell.length_b   1.000
_cell.length_c   1.000
_cell.angle_alpha   90.00
_cell.angle_beta   90.00
_cell.angle_gamma   90.00
#
_symmetry.space_group_name_H-M   'P 1'
#
loop_
_entity.id
_entity.type
_entity.pdbx_description
1 polymer ?
#
loop_
_entity_poly.entity_id
_entity_poly.type
_entity_poly.pdbx_seq_one_letter_code
_entity_poly.pdbx_strand_id
1 'polypeptide(L)' 'MSTNKTDIYVYAHWKEMPEPKIIGILSAQQAKAKKAFSFEYDKEWILWMYSLILSIGIM' A
#
# COMPACT_ATOMS: atom_id res chain seq x y z
N MET A 1 23.72 13.05 7.59
CA MET A 1 23.58 12.17 6.40
C MET A 1 22.10 12.04 6.11
N SER A 2 21.56 12.94 5.28
CA SER A 2 20.14 12.91 4.93
C SER A 2 19.93 11.78 3.93
N THR A 3 19.44 10.64 4.39
CA THR A 3 18.91 9.60 3.49
C THR A 3 17.77 10.24 2.71
N ASN A 4 17.89 10.33 1.39
CA ASN A 4 16.85 10.91 0.55
C ASN A 4 15.74 9.85 0.46
N LYS A 5 14.84 9.85 1.46
CA LYS A 5 13.69 8.97 1.58
C LYS A 5 12.46 9.73 1.07
N THR A 6 11.81 9.16 0.07
CA THR A 6 10.52 9.62 -0.44
C THR A 6 9.48 8.58 -0.09
N ASP A 7 8.47 8.98 0.67
CA ASP A 7 7.31 8.13 0.96
C ASP A 7 6.19 8.47 -0.02
N ILE A 8 5.68 7.44 -0.70
CA ILE A 8 4.63 7.54 -1.72
C ILE A 8 3.41 6.79 -1.19
N TYR A 9 2.33 7.53 -0.95
CA TYR A 9 1.07 6.96 -0.50
C TYR A 9 0.31 6.37 -1.68
N VAL A 10 0.04 5.07 -1.63
CA VAL A 10 -0.65 4.35 -2.70
C VAL A 10 -2.10 4.15 -2.28
N TYR A 11 -3.01 4.72 -3.05
CA TYR A 11 -4.45 4.57 -2.89
C TYR A 11 -5.01 3.78 -4.05
N ALA A 12 -6.14 3.12 -3.82
CA ALA A 12 -6.92 2.61 -4.91
C ALA A 12 -8.42 2.82 -4.69
N HIS A 13 -9.08 2.98 -5.83
CA HIS A 13 -10.44 3.45 -5.94
C HIS A 13 -11.10 2.68 -7.08
N TRP A 14 -11.76 1.59 -6.73
CA TRP A 14 -12.47 0.76 -7.70
C TRP A 14 -13.85 1.37 -7.95
N LYS A 15 -14.44 1.03 -9.10
CA LYS A 15 -15.73 1.56 -9.53
C LYS A 15 -16.86 1.37 -8.50
N GLU A 16 -16.80 0.29 -7.72
CA GLU A 16 -17.79 -0.05 -6.70
C GLU A 16 -17.42 0.46 -5.30
N MET A 17 -16.28 1.15 -5.16
CA MET A 17 -15.91 1.80 -3.91
C MET A 17 -16.47 3.23 -3.87
N PRO A 18 -17.09 3.62 -2.74
CA PRO A 18 -17.56 4.99 -2.58
C PRO A 18 -16.40 5.98 -2.40
N GLU A 19 -15.26 5.52 -1.86
CA GLU A 19 -14.11 6.35 -1.53
C GLU A 19 -12.79 5.63 -1.82
N PRO A 20 -11.72 6.36 -2.20
CA PRO A 20 -10.39 5.79 -2.33
C PRO A 20 -9.89 5.27 -0.98
N LYS A 21 -9.35 4.06 -0.96
CA LYS A 21 -8.75 3.47 0.24
C LYS A 21 -7.23 3.40 0.10
N ILE A 22 -6.52 3.70 1.19
CA ILE A 22 -5.07 3.52 1.25
C ILE A 22 -4.73 2.02 1.19
N ILE A 23 -3.80 1.65 0.31
CA ILE A 23 -3.28 0.29 0.20
C ILE A 23 -2.03 0.14 1.06
N GLY A 24 -1.21 1.18 1.11
CA GLY A 24 0.09 1.14 1.76
C GLY A 24 1.00 2.28 1.34
N ILE A 25 2.25 2.19 1.79
CA ILE A 25 3.28 3.20 1.58
C ILE A 25 4.45 2.56 0.83
N LEU A 26 4.78 3.13 -0.32
CA LEU A 26 6.01 2.82 -1.06
C LEU A 26 7.09 3.81 -0.62
N SER A 27 8.09 3.31 0.10
CA SER A 27 9.26 4.10 0.47
C SER A 27 10.38 3.89 -0.55
N ALA A 28 10.81 4.97 -1.19
CA ALA A 28 12.00 5.01 -2.03
C ALA A 28 13.15 5.65 -1.25
N GLN A 29 14.23 4.94 -1.04
CA GLN A 29 15.42 5.45 -0.35
C GLN A 29 16.62 5.43 -1.30
N GLN A 30 17.21 6.61 -1.52
CA GLN A 30 18.42 6.76 -2.32
C GLN A 30 19.64 6.99 -1.41
N ALA A 31 20.57 6.03 -1.43
CA ALA A 31 21.92 6.17 -0.92
C ALA A 31 22.90 6.37 -2.08
N LYS A 32 24.11 6.89 -1.80
CA LYS A 32 25.15 7.29 -2.79
C LYS A 32 25.33 6.34 -3.99
N ALA A 33 25.18 5.02 -3.80
CA ALA A 33 25.33 4.02 -4.87
C ALA A 33 24.23 2.96 -4.90
N LYS A 34 23.18 3.09 -4.05
CA LYS A 34 22.13 2.07 -3.91
C LYS A 34 20.75 2.73 -3.85
N LYS A 35 19.83 2.26 -4.69
CA LYS A 35 18.41 2.57 -4.60
C LYS A 35 17.73 1.41 -3.88
N ALA A 36 17.04 1.69 -2.79
CA ALA A 36 16.22 0.72 -2.08
C ALA A 36 14.75 1.14 -2.20
N PHE A 37 13.89 0.18 -2.47
CA PHE A 37 12.45 0.37 -2.48
C PHE A 37 11.84 -0.64 -1.52
N SER A 38 10.94 -0.19 -0.66
CA SER A 38 10.16 -1.05 0.24
C SER A 38 8.71 -0.66 0.16
N PHE A 39 7.83 -1.66 0.19
CA PHE A 39 6.39 -1.45 0.24
C PHE A 39 5.86 -2.01 1.54
N GLU A 40 5.15 -1.19 2.31
CA GLU A 40 4.45 -1.61 3.51
C GLU A 40 2.95 -1.50 3.28
N TYR A 41 2.24 -2.61 3.45
CA TYR A 41 0.79 -2.62 3.35
C TYR A 41 0.15 -1.94 4.55
N ASP A 42 -0.90 -1.19 4.28
CA ASP A 42 -1.79 -0.70 5.33
C ASP A 42 -2.51 -1.89 6.00
N LYS A 43 -2.59 -1.86 7.33
CA LYS A 43 -3.20 -2.95 8.10
C LYS A 43 -4.69 -3.08 7.81
N GLU A 44 -5.38 -1.96 7.63
CA GLU A 44 -6.81 -1.93 7.31
C GLU A 44 -7.05 -2.42 5.87
N TRP A 45 -6.10 -2.18 4.97
CA TRP A 45 -6.11 -2.77 3.63
C TRP A 45 -6.06 -4.30 3.67
N ILE A 46 -5.11 -4.88 4.43
CA ILE A 46 -4.98 -6.32 4.57
C ILE A 46 -6.26 -6.94 5.16
N LEU A 47 -6.77 -6.39 6.26
CA LEU A 47 -7.98 -6.89 6.92
C LEU A 47 -9.20 -6.84 5.99
N TRP A 48 -9.33 -5.74 5.24
CA TRP A 48 -10.40 -5.59 4.26
C TRP A 48 -10.30 -6.62 3.13
N MET A 49 -9.09 -6.87 2.62
CA MET A 49 -8.85 -7.89 1.59
C MET A 49 -9.19 -9.30 2.10
N TYR A 50 -8.81 -9.65 3.33
CA TYR A 50 -9.20 -10.94 3.94
C TYR A 50 -10.72 -11.07 4.06
N SER A 51 -11.42 -10.01 4.51
CA SER A 51 -12.88 -10.01 4.61
C SER A 51 -13.55 -10.16 3.24
N LEU A 52 -12.99 -9.53 2.19
CA LEU A 52 -13.51 -9.63 0.82
C LEU A 52 -13.34 -11.05 0.27
N ILE A 53 -12.16 -11.64 0.43
CA ILE A 53 -11.86 -13.01 -0.02
C ILE A 53 -12.81 -14.02 0.65
N LEU A 54 -13.04 -13.86 1.96
CA LEU A 54 -13.94 -14.75 2.70
C LEU A 54 -15.40 -14.61 2.23
N SER A 55 -15.82 -13.39 1.88
CA SER A 55 -17.19 -13.14 1.38
C SER A 55 -17.45 -13.76 0.01
N ILE A 56 -16.41 -13.85 -0.84
CA ILE A 56 -16.49 -14.45 -2.18
C ILE A 56 -16.46 -15.98 -2.12
N GLY A 57 -15.74 -16.57 -1.16
CA GLY A 57 -15.63 -18.02 -1.01
C GLY A 57 -16.86 -18.73 -0.40
N ILE A 58 -17.86 -17.97 0.05
CA ILE A 58 -19.11 -18.50 0.66
C ILE A 58 -20.31 -18.36 -0.31
N MET A 59 -20.09 -17.83 -1.52
CA MET A 59 -21.10 -17.74 -2.58
C MET A 59 -21.12 -18.98 -3.47
#